data_AF-A0A839AAP9-F1
#
_entry.id   AF-A0A839AAP9-F1
#
_cell.length_a   1.000
_cell.length_b   1.000
_cell.length_c   1.000
_cell.angle_alpha   90.00
_cell.angle_beta   90.00
_cell.angle_gamma   90.00
#
_symmetry.space_group_name_H-M   'P 1'
#
loop_
_entity.id
_entity.type
_entity.pdbx_description
1 polymer ?
#
loop_
_entity_poly.entity_id
_entity_poly.type
_entity_poly.pdbx_seq_one_letter_code
_entity_poly.pdbx_strand_id
1 'polypeptide(L)'
;MADLQSLEALGDAVRGGESEAPVHVQKLDAQGRAYATGKRKDAIARVWIKPGTGKIVVNKKDYSSYFARPVLQMILRQPILLTNRDGQYDVIATVTGGGLSGQAGALRHGISKALTHYEPELRGILKKEGFLTRDSRVVERKKYGKRKARRSFQFSKR
;
A
#
# COMPACT_ATOMS: atom_id res chain seq x y z
N MET A 1 12.23 -20.44 -46.42
CA MET A 1 10.81 -20.53 -46.04
C MET A 1 10.56 -21.99 -45.70
N ALA A 2 10.74 -22.38 -44.43
CA ALA A 2 10.55 -23.75 -43.99
C ALA A 2 9.19 -23.82 -43.27
N ASP A 3 8.28 -24.60 -43.83
CA ASP A 3 6.89 -24.73 -43.39
C ASP A 3 6.81 -25.60 -42.13
N LEU A 4 6.16 -25.06 -41.09
CA LEU A 4 5.85 -25.76 -39.85
C LEU A 4 4.60 -26.63 -40.05
N GLN A 5 4.76 -27.94 -40.16
CA GLN A 5 3.69 -28.87 -40.57
C GLN A 5 3.03 -29.68 -39.43
N SER A 6 3.13 -29.28 -38.15
CA SER A 6 2.34 -29.96 -37.10
C SER A 6 1.83 -29.03 -35.99
N LEU A 7 0.61 -29.30 -35.55
CA LEU A 7 -0.08 -28.61 -34.46
C LEU A 7 0.64 -28.82 -33.11
N GLU A 8 1.32 -29.95 -32.96
CA GLU A 8 2.14 -30.28 -31.79
C GLU A 8 3.43 -29.46 -31.73
N ALA A 9 4.08 -29.20 -32.88
CA ALA A 9 5.25 -28.31 -32.95
C ALA A 9 4.88 -26.84 -32.66
N LEU A 10 3.65 -26.42 -32.99
CA LEU A 10 3.11 -25.13 -32.56
C LEU A 10 2.81 -25.13 -31.05
N GLY A 11 2.33 -26.25 -30.50
CA GLY A 11 2.02 -26.43 -29.09
C GLY A 11 3.24 -26.33 -28.17
N ASP A 12 4.38 -26.91 -28.56
CA ASP A 12 5.63 -26.77 -27.79
C ASP A 12 6.34 -25.43 -28.03
N ALA A 13 6.14 -24.78 -29.18
CA ALA A 13 6.61 -23.40 -29.41
C ALA A 13 5.82 -22.37 -28.57
N VAL A 14 4.52 -22.60 -28.33
CA VAL A 14 3.69 -21.78 -27.42
C VAL A 14 4.01 -22.04 -25.94
N ARG A 15 4.55 -23.22 -25.61
CA ARG A 15 5.03 -23.53 -24.24
C ARG A 15 6.45 -23.02 -23.96
N GLY A 16 7.17 -22.58 -25.00
CA GLY A 16 8.58 -22.17 -24.94
C GLY A 16 8.87 -20.68 -24.75
N GLY A 17 7.85 -19.82 -24.69
CA GLY A 17 7.98 -18.41 -24.29
C GLY A 17 7.00 -18.14 -23.15
N GLU A 18 7.35 -17.58 -22.00
CA GLU A 18 8.36 -16.58 -21.73
C GLU A 18 9.01 -16.89 -20.37
N SER A 19 10.34 -16.93 -20.31
CA SER A 19 11.02 -16.53 -19.08
C SER A 19 10.94 -15.01 -19.01
N GLU A 20 9.75 -14.47 -18.70
CA GLU A 20 9.61 -13.05 -18.41
C GLU A 20 10.63 -12.72 -17.33
N ALA A 21 11.57 -11.82 -17.65
CA ALA A 21 12.43 -11.19 -16.65
C ALA A 21 11.58 -10.81 -15.43
N PRO A 22 12.10 -10.89 -14.18
CA PRO A 22 11.26 -10.68 -13.01
C PRO A 22 10.54 -9.34 -13.14
N VAL A 23 9.23 -9.40 -13.39
CA VAL A 23 8.38 -8.21 -13.62
C VAL A 23 8.47 -7.26 -12.42
N HIS A 24 8.83 -7.81 -11.25
CA HIS A 24 9.01 -7.08 -10.01
C HIS A 24 10.28 -7.56 -9.29
N VAL A 25 11.19 -6.62 -9.01
CA VAL A 25 12.50 -6.89 -8.37
C VAL A 25 12.43 -6.59 -6.87
N GLN A 26 13.04 -7.45 -6.07
CA GLN A 26 13.20 -7.26 -4.62
C GLN A 26 14.10 -6.05 -4.34
N LYS A 27 13.68 -5.17 -3.42
CA LYS A 27 14.40 -3.94 -3.06
C LYS A 27 14.62 -3.90 -1.55
N LEU A 28 15.82 -4.31 -1.13
CA LEU A 28 16.25 -4.32 0.26
C LEU A 28 17.39 -3.32 0.48
N ASP A 29 17.49 -2.80 1.70
CA ASP A 29 18.67 -2.08 2.17
C ASP A 29 19.81 -3.04 2.55
N ALA A 30 20.98 -2.50 2.86
CA ALA A 30 22.14 -3.28 3.31
C ALA A 30 21.89 -4.06 4.62
N GLN A 31 20.80 -3.76 5.34
CA GLN A 31 20.40 -4.40 6.59
C GLN A 31 19.26 -5.40 6.38
N GLY A 32 18.92 -5.73 5.13
CA GLY A 32 17.88 -6.71 4.78
C GLY A 32 16.45 -6.22 5.02
N ARG A 33 16.24 -4.91 5.09
CA ARG A 33 14.93 -4.29 5.34
C ARG A 33 14.38 -3.66 4.07
N ALA A 34 13.07 -3.78 3.88
CA ALA A 34 12.36 -3.11 2.81
C ALA A 34 11.87 -1.73 3.27
N TYR A 35 12.21 -0.69 2.51
CA TYR A 35 11.73 0.68 2.74
C TYR A 35 10.59 1.03 1.80
N ALA A 36 9.53 1.64 2.33
CA ALA A 36 8.50 2.24 1.51
C ALA A 36 7.89 3.49 2.15
N THR A 37 7.21 4.27 1.30
CA THR A 37 6.45 5.44 1.75
C THR A 37 4.98 5.33 1.36
N GLY A 38 4.12 5.62 2.33
CA GLY A 38 2.68 5.72 2.17
C GLY A 38 2.19 7.15 2.41
N LYS A 39 1.17 7.58 1.65
CA LYS A 39 0.59 8.92 1.79
C LYS A 39 -0.93 8.85 1.69
N ARG A 40 -1.64 9.59 2.54
CA ARG A 40 -3.10 9.76 2.45
C ARG A 40 -3.49 11.10 3.05
N LYS A 41 -4.27 11.89 2.31
CA LYS A 41 -4.51 13.31 2.66
C LYS A 41 -3.15 13.98 2.92
N ASP A 42 -2.99 14.60 4.09
CA ASP A 42 -1.76 15.26 4.53
C ASP A 42 -0.82 14.35 5.34
N ALA A 43 -1.20 13.09 5.59
CA ALA A 43 -0.40 12.16 6.34
C ALA A 43 0.65 11.48 5.44
N ILE A 44 1.88 11.41 5.95
CA ILE A 44 3.02 10.76 5.32
C ILE A 44 3.55 9.71 6.30
N ALA A 45 3.67 8.47 5.83
CA ALA A 45 4.19 7.35 6.58
C ALA A 45 5.45 6.81 5.90
N ARG A 46 6.56 6.75 6.64
CA ARG A 46 7.78 6.04 6.27
C ARG A 46 7.78 4.70 6.98
N VAL A 47 7.87 3.61 6.23
CA VAL A 47 7.73 2.25 6.75
C VAL A 47 8.97 1.46 6.39
N TRP A 48 9.49 0.75 7.40
CA TRP A 48 10.55 -0.23 7.28
C TRP A 48 10.00 -1.58 7.68
N ILE A 49 10.19 -2.58 6.84
CA ILE A 49 9.82 -3.97 7.12
C ILE A 49 11.09 -4.81 7.22
N LYS A 50 11.16 -5.66 8.24
CA LYS A 50 12.19 -6.69 8.39
C LYS A 50 11.54 -8.02 8.78
N PRO A 51 12.13 -9.17 8.43
CA PRO A 51 11.69 -10.45 8.97
C PRO A 51 11.84 -10.45 10.50
N GLY A 52 10.86 -10.97 11.23
CA GLY A 52 10.83 -10.88 12.69
C GLY A 52 9.63 -11.57 13.32
N THR A 53 9.14 -11.01 14.43
CA THR A 53 8.14 -11.60 15.33
C THR A 53 6.72 -11.03 15.16
N GLY A 54 6.50 -10.15 14.18
CA GLY A 54 5.19 -9.50 13.99
C GLY A 54 5.01 -8.21 14.78
N LYS A 55 6.07 -7.63 15.36
CA LYS A 55 5.96 -6.42 16.18
C LYS A 55 5.77 -5.18 15.30
N ILE A 56 4.74 -4.39 15.59
CA ILE A 56 4.43 -3.16 14.86
C ILE A 56 4.65 -1.95 15.77
N VAL A 57 5.67 -1.16 15.46
CA VAL A 57 6.03 0.05 16.21
C VAL A 57 5.76 1.28 15.35
N VAL A 58 4.99 2.22 15.89
CA VAL A 58 4.62 3.49 15.24
C VAL A 58 5.10 4.66 16.09
N ASN A 59 6.00 5.50 15.56
CA ASN A 59 6.55 6.66 16.27
C ASN A 59 7.10 6.30 17.68
N LYS A 60 7.86 5.19 17.76
CA LYS A 60 8.46 4.65 19.00
C LYS A 60 7.46 4.13 20.04
N LYS A 61 6.18 4.03 19.70
CA LYS A 61 5.12 3.46 20.55
C LYS A 61 4.55 2.21 19.89
N ASP A 62 3.96 1.33 20.69
CA ASP A 62 3.22 0.19 20.15
C ASP A 62 2.00 0.68 19.35
N TYR A 63 1.69 0.01 18.24
CA TYR A 63 0.59 0.43 17.36
C TYR A 63 -0.77 0.47 18.07
N SER A 64 -1.00 -0.40 19.07
CA SER A 64 -2.24 -0.42 19.86
C SER A 64 -2.37 0.84 20.72
N SER A 65 -1.26 1.24 21.35
CA SER A 65 -1.19 2.46 22.16
C SER A 65 -1.30 3.74 21.34
N TYR A 66 -0.79 3.73 20.09
CA TYR A 66 -0.84 4.89 19.21
C TYR A 66 -2.23 5.07 18.59
N PHE A 67 -2.87 3.98 18.16
CA PHE A 67 -4.21 3.99 17.58
C PHE A 67 -5.23 3.49 18.59
N ALA A 68 -5.76 4.39 19.42
CA ALA A 68 -6.76 4.04 20.44
C ALA A 68 -8.04 3.38 19.90
N ARG A 69 -8.40 3.61 18.63
CA ARG A 69 -9.61 3.05 18.02
C ARG A 69 -9.32 1.70 17.34
N PRO A 70 -10.04 0.63 17.65
CA PRO A 70 -9.79 -0.71 17.09
C PRO A 70 -9.97 -0.75 15.56
N VAL A 71 -10.88 0.06 15.02
CA VAL A 71 -11.08 0.19 13.56
C VAL A 71 -9.80 0.65 12.85
N LEU A 72 -9.03 1.56 13.46
CA LEU A 72 -7.78 2.06 12.87
C LEU A 72 -6.66 1.01 12.92
N GLN A 73 -6.62 0.22 14.00
CA GLN A 73 -5.71 -0.91 14.15
C GLN A 73 -5.99 -1.99 13.09
N MET A 74 -7.28 -2.29 12.86
CA MET A 74 -7.71 -3.24 11.83
C MET A 74 -7.27 -2.80 10.43
N ILE A 75 -7.48 -1.53 10.08
CA ILE A 75 -7.06 -0.96 8.78
C ILE A 75 -5.56 -1.11 8.55
N LEU A 76 -4.75 -0.94 9.60
CA LEU A 76 -3.30 -1.09 9.53
C LEU A 76 -2.88 -2.54 9.25
N ARG A 77 -3.58 -3.51 9.85
CA ARG A 77 -3.29 -4.95 9.75
C ARG A 77 -3.78 -5.61 8.47
N GLN A 78 -4.78 -5.04 7.79
CA GLN A 78 -5.34 -5.54 6.52
C GLN A 78 -4.33 -6.11 5.51
N PRO A 79 -3.23 -5.41 5.15
CA PRO A 79 -2.29 -5.92 4.15
C PRO A 79 -1.52 -7.15 4.62
N ILE A 80 -1.20 -7.24 5.92
CA ILE A 80 -0.47 -8.38 6.50
C ILE A 80 -1.38 -9.61 6.51
N LEU A 81 -2.63 -9.43 6.96
CA LEU A 81 -3.64 -10.48 6.99
C LEU A 81 -3.97 -10.99 5.58
N LEU A 82 -4.14 -10.09 4.61
CA LEU A 82 -4.43 -10.48 3.22
C LEU A 82 -3.32 -11.36 2.62
N THR A 83 -2.06 -11.08 2.96
CA THR A 83 -0.92 -11.86 2.48
C THR A 83 -0.64 -13.11 3.31
N ASN A 84 -1.43 -13.39 4.35
CA ASN A 84 -1.21 -14.47 5.33
C ASN A 84 0.20 -14.45 5.95
N ARG A 85 0.77 -13.26 6.17
CA ARG A 85 2.12 -13.05 6.71
C ARG A 85 2.11 -12.53 8.15
N ASP A 86 1.05 -12.84 8.88
CA ASP A 86 0.93 -12.46 10.27
C ASP A 86 2.04 -13.12 11.10
N GLY A 87 2.67 -12.36 12.00
CA GLY A 87 3.78 -12.84 12.82
C GLY A 87 5.14 -12.98 12.12
N GLN A 88 5.24 -12.81 10.79
CA GLN A 88 6.50 -13.02 10.06
C GLN A 88 7.37 -11.76 9.93
N TYR A 89 6.74 -10.59 10.01
CA TYR A 89 7.39 -9.31 9.71
C TYR A 89 7.26 -8.33 10.87
N ASP A 90 8.39 -7.79 11.31
CA ASP A 90 8.38 -6.61 12.18
C ASP A 90 8.29 -5.34 11.33
N VAL A 91 7.42 -4.42 11.75
CA VAL A 91 7.14 -3.16 11.06
C VAL A 91 7.58 -2.01 11.95
N ILE A 92 8.51 -1.20 11.45
CA ILE A 92 8.93 0.03 12.11
C ILE A 92 8.49 1.20 11.24
N ALA A 93 7.56 2.00 11.76
CA ALA A 93 7.00 3.10 11.02
C ALA A 93 7.16 4.44 11.74
N THR A 94 7.47 5.47 10.95
CA THR A 94 7.48 6.87 11.37
C THR A 94 6.43 7.62 10.58
N VAL A 95 5.51 8.29 11.26
CA VAL A 95 4.37 8.97 10.64
C VAL A 95 4.31 10.43 11.05
N THR A 96 4.06 11.29 10.09
CA THR A 96 3.97 12.74 10.26
C THR A 96 2.79 13.32 9.48
N GLY A 97 2.16 14.36 10.02
CA GLY A 97 1.07 15.09 9.36
C GLY A 97 -0.30 14.39 9.44
N GLY A 98 -1.34 15.13 9.06
CA GLY A 98 -2.73 14.68 9.09
C GLY A 98 -3.26 14.32 10.48
N GLY A 99 -4.38 13.61 10.52
CA GLY A 99 -4.95 13.03 11.75
C GLY A 99 -4.87 11.49 11.75
N LEU A 100 -5.21 10.86 12.89
CA LEU A 100 -5.06 9.41 13.12
C LEU A 100 -5.65 8.52 12.01
N SER A 101 -6.82 8.88 11.47
CA SER A 101 -7.44 8.12 10.37
C SER A 101 -6.65 8.23 9.05
N GLY A 102 -6.14 9.43 8.74
CA GLY A 102 -5.28 9.63 7.57
C GLY A 102 -3.96 8.88 7.72
N GLN A 103 -3.39 8.91 8.93
CA GLN A 103 -2.15 8.21 9.28
C GLN A 103 -2.29 6.69 9.17
N ALA A 104 -3.38 6.09 9.69
CA ALA A 104 -3.63 4.66 9.53
C ALA A 104 -3.75 4.25 8.06
N GLY A 105 -4.43 5.06 7.24
CA GLY A 105 -4.52 4.81 5.80
C GLY A 105 -3.18 4.98 5.06
N ALA A 106 -2.34 5.92 5.49
CA ALA A 106 -0.99 6.09 4.96
C ALA A 106 -0.10 4.91 5.33
N LEU A 107 -0.16 4.43 6.57
CA LEU A 107 0.55 3.23 7.03
C LEU A 107 0.14 2.00 6.25
N ARG A 108 -1.16 1.77 6.08
CA ARG A 108 -1.69 0.66 5.26
C ARG A 108 -1.03 0.63 3.89
N HIS A 109 -1.03 1.78 3.20
CA HIS A 109 -0.43 1.90 1.88
C HIS A 109 1.10 1.72 1.88
N GLY A 110 1.77 2.21 2.93
CA GLY A 110 3.22 2.04 3.10
C GLY A 110 3.62 0.59 3.35
N ILE A 111 2.89 -0.13 4.22
CA ILE A 111 3.11 -1.54 4.53
C ILE A 111 2.93 -2.39 3.26
N SER A 112 1.85 -2.16 2.50
CA SER A 112 1.63 -2.90 1.24
C SER A 112 2.79 -2.74 0.25
N LYS A 113 3.32 -1.52 0.11
CA LYS A 113 4.48 -1.28 -0.76
C LYS A 113 5.75 -1.95 -0.23
N ALA A 114 6.01 -1.85 1.06
CA ALA A 114 7.18 -2.48 1.66
C ALA A 114 7.11 -4.02 1.53
N LEU A 115 5.93 -4.62 1.69
CA LEU A 115 5.72 -6.06 1.42
C LEU A 115 6.02 -6.40 -0.03
N THR A 116 5.58 -5.61 -1.01
CA THR A 116 5.94 -5.87 -2.43
C THR A 116 7.41 -5.67 -2.74
N HIS A 117 8.13 -4.87 -1.97
CA HIS A 117 9.58 -4.70 -2.13
C HIS A 117 10.35 -5.86 -1.50
N TYR A 118 9.81 -6.48 -0.45
CA TYR A 118 10.39 -7.65 0.18
C TYR A 118 10.05 -8.94 -0.58
N GLU A 119 8.80 -9.12 -0.99
CA GLU A 119 8.31 -10.24 -1.78
C GLU A 119 7.52 -9.74 -3.00
N PRO A 120 8.16 -9.72 -4.18
CA PRO A 120 7.55 -9.17 -5.38
C PRO A 120 6.28 -9.92 -5.84
N GLU A 121 6.17 -11.21 -5.51
CA GLU A 121 5.04 -12.09 -5.86
C GLU A 121 3.72 -11.64 -5.21
N LEU A 122 3.77 -11.07 -4.01
CA LEU A 122 2.58 -10.61 -3.27
C LEU A 122 1.87 -9.44 -3.96
N ARG A 123 2.51 -8.81 -4.94
CA ARG A 123 1.96 -7.66 -5.65
C ARG A 123 0.67 -7.98 -6.38
N GLY A 124 0.51 -9.17 -6.95
CA GLY A 124 -0.72 -9.56 -7.64
C GLY A 124 -1.94 -9.49 -6.71
N ILE A 125 -1.81 -10.09 -5.52
CA ILE A 125 -2.85 -10.12 -4.48
C ILE A 125 -3.13 -8.71 -3.96
N LEU A 126 -2.08 -7.96 -3.61
CA LEU A 126 -2.19 -6.61 -3.05
C LEU A 126 -2.76 -5.59 -4.06
N LYS A 127 -2.52 -5.79 -5.37
CA LYS A 127 -3.07 -4.94 -6.43
C LYS A 127 -4.55 -5.22 -6.64
N LYS A 128 -4.96 -6.49 -6.62
CA LYS A 128 -6.36 -6.92 -6.78
C LYS A 128 -7.28 -6.30 -5.72
N GLU A 129 -6.84 -6.29 -4.46
CA GLU A 129 -7.56 -5.67 -3.34
C GLU A 129 -7.36 -4.14 -3.22
N GLY A 130 -6.63 -3.53 -4.16
CA GLY A 130 -6.48 -2.07 -4.24
C GLY A 130 -5.59 -1.42 -3.17
N PHE A 131 -4.77 -2.18 -2.44
CA PHE A 131 -3.90 -1.62 -1.39
C PHE A 131 -2.68 -0.87 -1.94
N LEU A 132 -2.29 -1.16 -3.17
CA LEU A 132 -1.23 -0.45 -3.89
C LEU A 132 -1.69 0.86 -4.54
N THR A 133 -2.99 1.12 -4.59
CA THR A 133 -3.53 2.37 -5.11
C THR A 133 -3.57 3.41 -4.00
N ARG A 134 -2.94 4.56 -4.23
CA ARG A 134 -3.02 5.68 -3.29
C ARG A 134 -4.42 6.29 -3.35
N ASP A 135 -5.05 6.49 -2.19
CA ASP A 135 -6.28 7.29 -2.09
C ASP A 135 -5.96 8.76 -2.44
N SER A 136 -6.44 9.21 -3.60
CA SER A 136 -6.19 10.54 -4.17
C SER A 136 -7.01 11.65 -3.52
N ARG A 137 -7.99 11.32 -2.66
CA ARG A 137 -8.88 12.31 -2.05
C ARG A 137 -8.12 13.24 -1.11
N VAL A 138 -8.22 14.54 -1.39
CA VAL A 138 -7.68 15.64 -0.57
C VAL A 138 -8.81 16.63 -0.29
N VAL A 139 -8.67 17.40 0.80
CA VAL A 139 -9.66 18.42 1.16
C VAL A 139 -9.72 19.49 0.08
N GLU A 140 -10.90 19.72 -0.50
CA GLU A 140 -11.11 20.82 -1.44
C GLU A 140 -10.93 22.17 -0.74
N ARG A 141 -10.21 23.08 -1.39
CA ARG A 141 -10.06 24.46 -0.88
C ARG A 141 -11.41 25.19 -0.79
N LYS A 142 -11.48 26.19 0.09
CA LYS A 142 -12.61 27.13 0.12
C LYS A 142 -12.63 27.94 -1.19
N LYS A 143 -13.82 28.04 -1.80
CA LYS A 143 -14.07 28.88 -2.97
C LYS A 143 -14.68 30.21 -2.51
N TYR A 144 -14.37 31.31 -3.20
CA TYR A 144 -14.96 32.62 -2.91
C TYR A 144 -16.49 32.58 -3.09
N GLY A 145 -17.20 33.45 -2.38
CA GLY A 145 -18.68 33.48 -2.39
C GLY A 145 -19.37 32.27 -1.75
N LYS A 146 -18.63 31.31 -1.17
CA LYS A 146 -19.18 30.12 -0.49
C LYS A 146 -18.73 30.04 0.97
N ARG A 147 -19.58 29.46 1.83
CA ARG A 147 -19.27 29.22 3.25
C ARG A 147 -18.19 28.15 3.43
N LYS A 148 -18.20 27.11 2.58
CA LYS A 148 -17.18 26.03 2.51
C LYS A 148 -16.86 25.72 1.05
N ALA A 149 -16.16 24.62 0.76
CA ALA A 149 -15.82 24.22 -0.61
C ALA A 149 -17.02 24.21 -1.58
N ARG A 150 -18.18 23.71 -1.12
CA ARG A 150 -19.42 23.63 -1.93
C ARG A 150 -20.63 24.35 -1.33
N ARG A 151 -20.72 24.45 0.00
CA ARG A 151 -21.87 25.05 0.72
C ARG A 151 -22.02 26.54 0.38
N SER A 152 -23.09 26.90 -0.32
CA SER A 152 -23.50 28.27 -0.59
C SER A 152 -24.21 28.90 0.62
N PHE A 153 -24.36 30.22 0.58
CA PHE A 153 -25.32 30.93 1.41
C PHE A 153 -26.75 30.63 0.91
N GLN A 154 -27.76 30.88 1.75
CA GLN A 154 -29.15 30.80 1.32
C GLN A 154 -29.40 31.85 0.23
N PHE A 155 -29.98 31.45 -0.90
CA PHE A 155 -30.34 32.35 -1.98
C PHE A 155 -31.74 32.94 -1.70
N SER A 156 -31.87 34.26 -1.78
CA SER A 156 -33.19 34.94 -1.79
C SER A 156 -33.55 35.24 -3.24
N LYS A 157 -34.71 34.76 -3.69
CA LYS A 157 -35.21 34.90 -5.07
C LYS A 157 -36.00 36.20 -5.32
N ARG A 158 -36.37 36.91 -4.24
CA ARG A 158 -37.25 38.08 -4.29
C ARG A 158 -36.73 39.17 -5.23
#